data_AF-X1CIN4-F1
#
_entry.id   AF-X1CIN4-F1
#
_cell.length_a   1.000
_cell.length_b   1.000
_cell.length_c   1.000
_cell.angle_alpha   90.00
_cell.angle_beta   90.00
_cell.angle_gamma   90.00
#
_symmetry.space_group_name_H-M   'P 1'
#
loop_
_entity.id
_entity.type
_entity.pdbx_description
1 polymer ?
#
loop_
_entity_poly.entity_id
_entity_poly.type
_entity_poly.pdbx_seq_one_letter_code
_entity_poly.pdbx_strand_id
1 'polypeptide(L)'
;SIDFLESYNFDVLDINAGCPSRRAIKAKEGGYLLKNLDELETLLKTSIKYSSRPVSLKMRTGFNNTNNIERIADIVNRSGIDFLIIHGRTVKGRYLDSTLDLNTIKKIKSLVKIPVVGNGNIDGGLTAEKFLEITNVDALMIGRSSMGNPEIFQQINQYFTKGIESNLENSFFKVRKYFKLYEECVDDFLDDIIDMPFSHEKF
;
A
#
# COMPACT_ATOMS: atom_id res chain seq x y z
N SER A 1 -16.66 12.57 4.81
CA SER A 1 -15.85 13.57 4.08
C SER A 1 -14.42 13.48 4.60
N ILE A 2 -13.47 14.21 4.00
CA ILE A 2 -12.12 14.32 4.58
C ILE A 2 -12.21 14.99 5.96
N ASP A 3 -13.06 16.01 6.12
CA ASP A 3 -13.33 16.65 7.43
C ASP A 3 -13.76 15.65 8.50
N PHE A 4 -14.52 14.61 8.13
CA PHE A 4 -14.87 13.53 9.06
C PHE A 4 -13.68 12.64 9.39
N LEU A 5 -12.77 12.38 8.45
CA LEU A 5 -11.55 11.63 8.75
C LEU A 5 -10.63 12.42 9.69
N GLU A 6 -10.59 13.75 9.56
CA GLU A 6 -9.80 14.64 10.43
C GLU A 6 -10.25 14.63 11.90
N SER A 7 -11.41 14.04 12.24
CA SER A 7 -11.77 13.80 13.66
C SER A 7 -11.03 12.61 14.27
N TYR A 8 -10.32 11.81 13.48
CA TYR A 8 -9.51 10.69 13.94
C TYR A 8 -8.04 11.08 14.05
N ASN A 9 -7.31 10.41 14.94
CA ASN A 9 -5.87 10.55 15.03
C ASN A 9 -5.18 9.62 14.01
N PHE A 10 -4.68 10.18 12.91
CA PHE A 10 -3.92 9.43 11.90
C PHE A 10 -2.76 10.27 11.36
N ASP A 11 -1.71 9.59 10.90
CA ASP A 11 -0.49 10.24 10.40
C ASP A 11 -0.56 10.58 8.91
N VAL A 12 -1.23 9.75 8.11
CA VAL A 12 -1.26 9.85 6.64
C VAL A 12 -2.63 9.44 6.09
N LEU A 13 -3.15 10.20 5.12
CA LEU A 13 -4.33 9.83 4.34
C LEU A 13 -3.91 9.10 3.05
N ASP A 14 -4.06 7.77 3.00
CA ASP A 14 -3.77 6.98 1.78
C ASP A 14 -5.01 6.81 0.89
N ILE A 15 -4.88 7.17 -0.38
CA ILE A 15 -5.92 7.00 -1.39
C ILE A 15 -5.76 5.66 -2.10
N ASN A 16 -6.78 4.80 -2.00
CA ASN A 16 -6.80 3.51 -2.68
C ASN A 16 -7.27 3.64 -4.14
N ALA A 17 -6.33 3.49 -5.08
CA ALA A 17 -6.58 3.34 -6.51
C ALA A 17 -6.13 1.96 -7.04
N GLY A 18 -6.08 0.93 -6.18
CA GLY A 18 -5.48 -0.37 -6.49
C GLY A 18 -6.40 -1.59 -6.34
N CYS A 19 -7.53 -1.46 -5.64
CA CYS A 19 -8.41 -2.60 -5.32
C CYS A 19 -9.06 -3.21 -6.58
N PRO A 20 -8.85 -4.51 -6.87
CA PRO A 20 -9.43 -5.16 -8.05
C PRO A 20 -10.73 -5.92 -7.77
N SER A 21 -11.34 -5.71 -6.59
CA SER A 21 -12.55 -6.41 -6.20
C SER A 21 -13.70 -6.06 -7.14
N ARG A 22 -14.59 -7.03 -7.40
CA ARG A 22 -15.76 -6.79 -8.27
C ARG A 22 -16.66 -5.70 -7.69
N ARG A 23 -16.77 -5.62 -6.35
CA ARG A 23 -17.55 -4.60 -5.63
C ARG A 23 -16.99 -3.19 -5.91
N ALA A 24 -15.70 -2.98 -5.66
CA ALA A 24 -15.06 -1.67 -5.90
C ALA A 24 -15.18 -1.25 -7.37
N ILE A 25 -14.90 -2.17 -8.31
CA ILE A 25 -14.99 -1.86 -9.73
C ILE A 25 -16.42 -1.48 -10.16
N LYS A 26 -17.45 -2.16 -9.64
CA LYS A 26 -18.86 -1.83 -9.92
C LYS A 26 -19.26 -0.47 -9.33
N ALA A 27 -18.73 -0.13 -8.16
CA ALA A 27 -18.94 1.16 -7.50
C ALA A 27 -18.10 2.31 -8.09
N LYS A 28 -17.25 2.03 -9.10
CA LYS A 28 -16.29 2.97 -9.68
C LYS A 28 -15.21 3.45 -8.71
N GLU A 29 -14.85 2.62 -7.75
CA GLU A 29 -13.85 2.88 -6.72
C GLU A 29 -12.57 2.07 -6.94
N GLY A 30 -11.54 2.33 -6.13
CA GLY A 30 -10.33 1.52 -6.09
C GLY A 30 -9.63 1.49 -7.45
N GLY A 31 -9.35 0.28 -7.94
CA GLY A 31 -8.68 0.09 -9.23
C GLY A 31 -9.45 0.68 -10.43
N TYR A 32 -10.76 0.94 -10.32
CA TYR A 32 -11.51 1.59 -11.40
C TYR A 32 -10.98 3.00 -11.73
N LEU A 33 -10.42 3.70 -10.76
CA LEU A 33 -9.82 5.02 -10.96
C LEU A 33 -8.69 5.01 -12.00
N LEU A 34 -8.00 3.88 -12.18
CA LEU A 34 -6.99 3.72 -13.23
C LEU A 34 -7.58 3.54 -14.65
N LYS A 35 -8.90 3.37 -14.74
CA LYS A 35 -9.67 3.44 -16.00
C LYS A 35 -10.17 4.85 -16.27
N ASN A 36 -10.37 5.67 -15.24
CA ASN A 36 -10.84 7.06 -15.33
C ASN A 36 -9.91 8.01 -14.57
N LEU A 37 -8.85 8.45 -15.26
CA LEU A 37 -7.80 9.26 -14.65
C LEU A 37 -8.25 10.69 -14.28
N ASP A 38 -9.32 11.20 -14.89
CA ASP A 38 -9.88 12.51 -14.54
C ASP A 38 -10.59 12.47 -13.18
N GLU A 39 -11.27 11.36 -12.88
CA GLU A 39 -11.81 11.10 -11.53
C GLU A 39 -10.68 10.93 -10.51
N LEU A 40 -9.62 10.19 -10.84
CA LEU A 40 -8.44 10.06 -9.98
C LEU A 40 -7.83 11.42 -9.64
N GLU A 41 -7.60 12.26 -10.65
CA GLU A 41 -7.04 13.59 -10.46
C GLU A 41 -7.94 14.47 -9.57
N THR A 42 -9.25 14.45 -9.82
CA THR A 42 -10.23 15.20 -9.03
C THR A 42 -10.21 14.75 -7.57
N LEU A 43 -10.13 13.44 -7.33
CA LEU A 43 -10.02 12.87 -5.99
C LEU A 43 -8.75 13.34 -5.30
N LEU A 44 -7.57 13.22 -5.93
CA LEU A 44 -6.30 13.64 -5.34
C LEU A 44 -6.28 15.14 -5.01
N LYS A 45 -6.75 15.99 -5.92
CA LYS A 45 -6.87 17.44 -5.69
C LYS A 45 -7.77 17.75 -4.49
N THR A 46 -8.87 17.02 -4.37
CA THR A 46 -9.79 17.18 -3.23
C THR A 46 -9.14 16.72 -1.94
N SER A 47 -8.50 15.54 -1.93
CA SER A 47 -7.78 15.00 -0.77
C SER A 47 -6.74 15.97 -0.24
N ILE A 48 -5.90 16.52 -1.12
CA ILE A 48 -4.82 17.45 -0.76
C ILE A 48 -5.38 18.79 -0.29
N LYS A 49 -6.46 19.27 -0.90
CA LYS A 49 -7.08 20.54 -0.51
C LYS A 49 -7.63 20.52 0.92
N TYR A 50 -8.19 19.40 1.36
CA TYR A 50 -8.92 19.32 2.62
C TYR A 50 -8.20 18.55 3.72
N SER A 51 -7.18 17.74 3.41
CA SER A 51 -6.45 17.04 4.47
C SER A 51 -5.42 17.94 5.12
N SER A 52 -5.34 17.88 6.45
CA SER A 52 -4.27 18.53 7.23
C SER A 52 -3.00 17.67 7.31
N ARG A 53 -3.08 16.41 6.84
CA ARG A 53 -2.05 15.40 6.92
C ARG A 53 -1.45 15.11 5.54
N PRO A 54 -0.23 14.53 5.48
CA PRO A 54 0.33 14.00 4.24
C PRO A 54 -0.66 13.07 3.52
N VAL A 55 -0.71 13.19 2.20
CA VAL A 55 -1.59 12.38 1.34
C VAL A 55 -0.74 11.46 0.48
N SER A 56 -1.05 10.17 0.48
CA SER A 56 -0.40 9.18 -0.40
C SER A 56 -1.39 8.57 -1.39
N LEU A 57 -0.85 7.96 -2.44
CA LEU A 57 -1.64 7.19 -3.41
C LEU A 57 -1.12 5.76 -3.46
N LYS A 58 -2.00 4.78 -3.25
CA LYS A 58 -1.71 3.38 -3.52
C LYS A 58 -2.42 2.90 -4.78
N MET A 59 -1.64 2.51 -5.77
CA MET A 59 -2.18 2.06 -7.06
C MET A 59 -1.56 0.76 -7.58
N ARG A 60 -2.03 0.36 -8.75
CA ARG A 60 -1.53 -0.72 -9.59
C ARG A 60 -0.89 -0.14 -10.85
N THR A 61 -0.16 -0.94 -11.62
CA THR A 61 0.53 -0.47 -12.85
C THR A 61 -0.42 0.01 -13.95
N GLY A 62 -1.72 -0.30 -13.84
CA GLY A 62 -2.79 0.18 -14.71
C GLY A 62 -4.05 -0.66 -14.55
N PHE A 63 -5.12 -0.33 -15.29
CA PHE A 63 -6.39 -1.07 -15.18
C PHE A 63 -6.33 -2.45 -15.86
N ASN A 64 -6.07 -2.48 -17.17
CA ASN A 64 -5.96 -3.68 -18.00
C ASN A 64 -4.61 -3.81 -18.70
N ASN A 65 -3.97 -2.67 -18.99
CA ASN A 65 -2.64 -2.54 -19.56
C ASN A 65 -1.93 -1.36 -18.87
N THR A 66 -0.71 -1.05 -19.32
CA THR A 66 0.15 -0.03 -18.73
C THR A 66 0.34 1.18 -19.66
N ASN A 67 -0.50 1.36 -20.68
CA ASN A 67 -0.32 2.41 -21.68
C ASN A 67 -0.45 3.83 -21.11
N ASN A 68 -1.11 3.97 -19.96
CA ASN A 68 -1.35 5.26 -19.31
C ASN A 68 -0.25 5.69 -18.33
N ILE A 69 0.88 4.97 -18.22
CA ILE A 69 1.95 5.26 -17.25
C ILE A 69 2.35 6.74 -17.27
N GLU A 70 2.54 7.34 -18.45
CA GLU A 70 3.02 8.72 -18.57
C GLU A 70 1.98 9.73 -18.07
N ARG A 71 0.70 9.53 -18.40
CA ARG A 71 -0.39 10.37 -17.88
C ARG A 71 -0.55 10.20 -16.36
N ILE A 72 -0.38 8.99 -15.85
CA ILE A 72 -0.41 8.72 -14.40
C ILE A 72 0.75 9.46 -13.71
N ALA A 73 1.96 9.38 -14.25
CA ALA A 73 3.12 10.06 -13.69
C ALA A 73 2.96 11.59 -13.70
N ASP A 74 2.39 12.16 -14.77
CA ASP A 74 2.03 13.58 -14.83
C ASP A 74 1.05 13.97 -13.71
N ILE A 75 -0.05 13.23 -13.55
CA ILE A 75 -1.04 13.46 -12.50
C ILE A 75 -0.39 13.39 -11.12
N VAL A 76 0.46 12.40 -10.86
CA VAL A 76 1.17 12.26 -9.58
C VAL A 76 2.11 13.44 -9.33
N ASN A 77 2.88 13.86 -10.32
CA ASN A 77 3.84 14.96 -10.16
C ASN A 77 3.18 16.31 -9.90
N ARG A 78 1.93 16.51 -10.36
CA ARG A 78 1.20 17.78 -10.21
C ARG A 78 0.09 17.75 -9.16
N SER A 79 -0.22 16.59 -8.58
CA SER A 79 -1.25 16.49 -7.55
C SER A 79 -0.79 17.16 -6.27
N GLY A 80 0.47 16.94 -5.86
CA GLY A 80 1.00 17.35 -4.57
C GLY A 80 0.93 16.26 -3.49
N ILE A 81 0.71 15.00 -3.87
CA ILE A 81 0.83 13.87 -2.91
C ILE A 81 2.28 13.68 -2.46
N ASP A 82 2.46 13.18 -1.24
CA ASP A 82 3.76 13.05 -0.59
C ASP A 82 4.55 11.83 -1.04
N PHE A 83 3.86 10.71 -1.31
CA PHE A 83 4.50 9.50 -1.84
C PHE A 83 3.52 8.60 -2.60
N LEU A 84 4.08 7.74 -3.46
CA LEU A 84 3.34 6.83 -4.32
C LEU A 84 3.67 5.37 -3.97
N ILE A 85 2.66 4.53 -3.72
CA ILE A 85 2.81 3.09 -3.55
C ILE A 85 2.30 2.37 -4.81
N ILE A 86 3.13 1.50 -5.40
CA ILE A 86 2.79 0.82 -6.67
C ILE A 86 2.89 -0.68 -6.52
N HIS A 87 1.76 -1.36 -6.72
CA HIS A 87 1.74 -2.80 -6.89
C HIS A 87 1.98 -3.20 -8.36
N GLY A 88 2.96 -4.05 -8.61
CA GLY A 88 3.44 -4.44 -9.96
C GLY A 88 2.50 -5.31 -10.81
N ARG A 89 1.18 -5.23 -10.61
CA ARG A 89 0.20 -5.92 -11.47
C ARG A 89 -0.88 -4.94 -11.88
N THR A 90 -1.50 -5.16 -13.04
CA THR A 90 -2.71 -4.44 -13.42
C THR A 90 -3.89 -4.84 -12.54
N VAL A 91 -4.96 -4.03 -12.55
CA VAL A 91 -6.21 -4.32 -11.82
C VAL A 91 -6.85 -5.61 -12.34
N LYS A 92 -6.90 -5.80 -13.67
CA LYS A 92 -7.42 -7.04 -14.29
C LYS A 92 -6.54 -8.26 -14.05
N GLY A 93 -5.21 -8.11 -14.02
CA GLY A 93 -4.28 -9.19 -13.73
C GLY A 93 -4.45 -9.79 -12.33
N ARG A 94 -5.11 -9.07 -11.40
CA ARG A 94 -5.44 -9.53 -10.04
C ARG A 94 -4.27 -10.23 -9.35
N TYR A 95 -4.39 -11.55 -9.20
CA TYR A 95 -3.41 -12.52 -8.68
C TYR A 95 -3.15 -13.64 -9.69
N LEU A 96 -3.78 -13.59 -10.88
CA LEU A 96 -3.76 -14.65 -11.88
C LEU A 96 -2.50 -14.57 -12.75
N ASP A 97 -1.99 -13.35 -12.99
CA ASP A 97 -0.66 -13.16 -13.56
C ASP A 97 0.39 -13.40 -12.46
N SER A 98 1.13 -14.50 -12.60
CA SER A 98 2.22 -14.89 -11.70
C SER A 98 3.37 -13.89 -11.75
N THR A 99 3.58 -13.25 -12.90
CA THR A 99 4.63 -12.27 -13.14
C THR A 99 4.26 -10.90 -12.61
N LEU A 100 5.20 -10.31 -11.88
CA LEU A 100 5.15 -8.92 -11.45
C LEU A 100 5.85 -8.07 -12.51
N ASP A 101 5.19 -7.01 -12.97
CA ASP A 101 5.74 -6.07 -13.95
C ASP A 101 6.61 -5.02 -13.25
N LEU A 102 7.82 -5.46 -12.90
CA LEU A 102 8.85 -4.62 -12.29
C LEU A 102 9.36 -3.54 -13.25
N ASN A 103 9.33 -3.79 -14.56
CA ASN A 103 9.76 -2.82 -15.57
C ASN A 103 8.84 -1.59 -15.60
N THR A 104 7.53 -1.79 -15.48
CA THR A 104 6.61 -0.66 -15.34
C THR A 104 6.85 0.11 -14.04
N ILE A 105 7.12 -0.56 -12.92
CA ILE A 105 7.47 0.12 -11.66
C ILE A 105 8.74 0.96 -11.86
N LYS A 106 9.79 0.39 -12.46
CA LYS A 106 11.03 1.10 -12.80
C LYS A 106 10.76 2.33 -13.66
N LYS A 107 9.93 2.20 -14.71
CA LYS A 107 9.55 3.31 -15.58
C LYS A 107 8.82 4.40 -14.78
N ILE A 108 7.86 4.05 -13.93
CA ILE A 108 7.16 5.04 -13.10
C ILE A 108 8.15 5.74 -12.16
N LYS A 109 9.03 4.99 -11.48
CA LYS A 109 10.05 5.55 -10.59
C LYS A 109 10.96 6.55 -11.30
N SER A 110 11.30 6.34 -12.57
CA SER A 110 12.06 7.32 -13.36
C SER A 110 11.28 8.59 -13.77
N LEU A 111 9.95 8.55 -13.76
CA LEU A 111 9.10 9.64 -14.21
C LEU A 111 8.56 10.51 -13.05
N VAL A 112 8.35 9.91 -11.87
CA VAL A 112 7.81 10.62 -10.70
C VAL A 112 8.92 11.21 -9.84
N LYS A 113 8.66 12.40 -9.29
CA LYS A 113 9.64 13.19 -8.52
C LYS A 113 9.56 12.97 -7.01
N ILE A 114 8.53 12.27 -6.55
CA ILE A 114 8.28 11.95 -5.14
C ILE A 114 8.79 10.55 -4.80
N PRO A 115 8.93 10.20 -3.50
CA PRO A 115 9.23 8.83 -3.08
C PRO A 115 8.21 7.82 -3.63
N VAL A 116 8.73 6.66 -4.05
CA VAL A 116 7.98 5.53 -4.56
C VAL A 116 8.23 4.30 -3.70
N VAL A 117 7.16 3.70 -3.23
CA VAL A 117 7.16 2.44 -2.49
C VAL A 117 6.75 1.30 -3.44
N GLY A 118 7.67 0.37 -3.66
CA GLY A 118 7.42 -0.83 -4.46
C GLY A 118 6.62 -1.89 -3.70
N ASN A 119 5.66 -2.54 -4.35
CA ASN A 119 4.82 -3.55 -3.71
C ASN A 119 4.59 -4.79 -4.57
N GLY A 120 4.75 -5.96 -3.95
CA GLY A 120 4.20 -7.23 -4.41
C GLY A 120 5.22 -8.36 -4.53
N ASN A 121 4.79 -9.57 -4.13
CA ASN A 121 5.56 -10.82 -4.13
C ASN A 121 6.95 -10.71 -3.45
N ILE A 122 7.11 -9.84 -2.45
CA ILE A 122 8.32 -9.78 -1.60
C ILE A 122 8.05 -10.64 -0.37
N ASP A 123 8.92 -11.62 -0.13
CA ASP A 123 8.75 -12.66 0.89
C ASP A 123 10.04 -13.02 1.65
N GLY A 124 11.13 -12.30 1.41
CA GLY A 124 12.41 -12.49 2.07
C GLY A 124 13.43 -11.43 1.64
N GLY A 125 14.65 -11.56 2.17
CA GLY A 125 15.75 -10.63 1.89
C GLY A 125 16.14 -10.64 0.42
N LEU A 126 16.35 -11.82 -0.14
CA LEU A 126 16.71 -12.00 -1.55
C LEU A 126 15.64 -11.46 -2.52
N THR A 127 14.35 -11.65 -2.23
CA THR A 127 13.29 -11.11 -3.10
C THR A 127 13.15 -9.60 -2.95
N ALA A 128 13.41 -9.05 -1.76
CA ALA A 128 13.50 -7.61 -1.53
C ALA A 128 14.68 -6.97 -2.28
N GLU A 129 15.88 -7.57 -2.22
CA GLU A 129 17.09 -7.10 -2.92
C GLU A 129 16.84 -7.02 -4.43
N LYS A 130 16.42 -8.13 -5.04
CA LYS A 130 16.11 -8.17 -6.49
C LYS A 130 15.06 -7.14 -6.87
N PHE A 131 14.04 -6.93 -6.03
CA PHE A 131 13.01 -5.93 -6.30
C PHE A 131 13.64 -4.52 -6.35
N LEU A 132 14.45 -4.17 -5.36
CA LEU A 132 15.13 -2.87 -5.28
C LEU A 132 16.10 -2.68 -6.45
N GLU A 133 16.93 -3.67 -6.76
CA GLU A 133 17.90 -3.63 -7.87
C GLU A 133 17.22 -3.36 -9.23
N ILE A 134 16.10 -4.02 -9.49
CA ILE A 134 15.40 -3.88 -10.77
C ILE A 134 14.68 -2.54 -10.86
N THR A 135 13.99 -2.14 -9.79
CA THR A 135 13.01 -1.05 -9.83
C THR A 135 13.54 0.30 -9.36
N ASN A 136 14.61 0.31 -8.57
CA ASN A 136 15.21 1.51 -7.96
C ASN A 136 14.20 2.34 -7.12
N VAL A 137 13.17 1.68 -6.56
CA VAL A 137 12.21 2.30 -5.63
C VAL A 137 12.86 2.66 -4.30
N ASP A 138 12.29 3.62 -3.58
CA ASP A 138 12.88 4.17 -2.34
C ASP A 138 12.53 3.34 -1.11
N ALA A 139 11.43 2.59 -1.15
CA ALA A 139 11.00 1.71 -0.08
C ALA A 139 10.20 0.51 -0.62
N LEU A 140 9.97 -0.47 0.25
CA LEU A 140 9.17 -1.65 -0.04
C LEU A 140 7.95 -1.72 0.88
N MET A 141 6.82 -2.14 0.33
CA MET A 141 5.62 -2.50 1.09
C MET A 141 5.39 -4.01 0.99
N ILE A 142 5.27 -4.67 2.14
CA ILE A 142 5.06 -6.11 2.27
C ILE A 142 3.63 -6.34 2.76
N GLY A 143 2.90 -7.20 2.05
CA GLY A 143 1.51 -7.55 2.37
C GLY A 143 1.40 -9.01 2.80
N ARG A 144 0.99 -9.89 1.89
CA ARG A 144 0.70 -11.30 2.20
C ARG A 144 1.80 -12.03 2.97
N SER A 145 3.06 -11.77 2.70
CA SER A 145 4.18 -12.45 3.37
C SER A 145 4.32 -12.07 4.85
N SER A 146 3.72 -10.96 5.30
CA SER A 146 3.66 -10.65 6.74
C SER A 146 2.53 -11.40 7.45
N MET A 147 1.55 -11.92 6.71
CA MET A 147 0.48 -12.75 7.28
C MET A 147 1.07 -14.10 7.71
N GLY A 148 1.12 -14.35 9.01
CA GLY A 148 1.77 -15.54 9.58
C GLY A 148 3.28 -15.41 9.80
N ASN A 149 3.91 -14.32 9.34
CA ASN A 149 5.31 -14.00 9.59
C ASN A 149 5.49 -12.49 9.84
N PRO A 150 5.10 -11.97 11.02
CA PRO A 150 5.32 -10.56 11.33
C PRO A 150 6.82 -10.19 11.44
N GLU A 151 7.71 -11.16 11.65
CA GLU A 151 9.17 -10.93 11.71
C GLU A 151 9.78 -10.65 10.32
N ILE A 152 9.03 -10.82 9.22
CA ILE A 152 9.54 -10.63 7.85
C ILE A 152 10.28 -9.31 7.64
N PHE A 153 9.83 -8.23 8.27
CA PHE A 153 10.49 -6.92 8.20
C PHE A 153 11.88 -6.95 8.85
N GLN A 154 12.00 -7.59 10.01
CA GLN A 154 13.28 -7.78 10.67
C GLN A 154 14.20 -8.71 9.87
N GLN A 155 13.65 -9.78 9.30
CA GLN A 155 14.39 -10.73 8.48
C GLN A 155 15.01 -10.03 7.25
N ILE A 156 14.23 -9.22 6.54
CA ILE A 156 14.72 -8.42 5.41
C ILE A 156 15.79 -7.41 5.87
N ASN A 157 15.58 -6.71 6.99
CA ASN A 157 16.60 -5.80 7.53
C ASN A 157 17.89 -6.54 7.94
N GLN A 158 17.79 -7.73 8.52
CA GLN A 158 18.94 -8.57 8.86
C GLN A 158 19.68 -9.04 7.60
N TYR A 159 18.96 -9.38 6.54
CA TYR A 159 19.56 -9.70 5.26
C TYR A 159 20.40 -8.53 4.73
N PHE A 160 19.85 -7.32 4.67
CA PHE A 160 20.59 -6.14 4.17
C PHE A 160 21.77 -5.74 5.07
N THR A 161 21.70 -6.00 6.37
CA THR A 161 22.76 -5.61 7.33
C THR A 161 23.83 -6.68 7.54
N LYS A 162 23.49 -7.96 7.39
CA LYS A 162 24.37 -9.09 7.73
C LYS A 162 24.59 -10.07 6.58
N GLY A 163 23.84 -9.96 5.49
CA GLY A 163 23.86 -10.92 4.37
C GLY A 163 23.24 -12.28 4.71
N ILE A 164 22.44 -12.37 5.78
CA ILE A 164 21.85 -13.63 6.25
C ILE A 164 20.39 -13.69 5.84
N GLU A 165 20.03 -14.69 5.03
CA GLU A 165 18.63 -15.04 4.80
C GLU A 165 18.14 -15.87 5.99
N SER A 166 17.26 -15.28 6.79
CA SER A 166 16.67 -15.93 7.95
C SER A 166 15.30 -16.53 7.59
N ASN A 167 15.12 -17.82 7.87
CA ASN A 167 13.84 -18.47 7.69
C ASN A 167 12.88 -18.16 8.85
N LEU A 168 11.58 -18.28 8.58
CA LEU A 168 10.59 -18.32 9.65
C LEU A 168 10.81 -19.56 10.51
N GLU A 169 11.29 -19.36 11.74
CA GLU A 169 11.28 -20.42 12.75
C GLU A 169 9.89 -20.51 13.38
N ASN A 170 9.19 -21.60 13.13
CA ASN A 170 7.93 -21.90 13.81
C ASN A 170 8.23 -22.52 15.17
N SER A 171 8.11 -21.72 16.22
CA SER A 171 8.18 -22.20 17.61
C SER A 171 6.89 -21.88 18.36
N PHE A 172 6.52 -22.74 19.30
CA PHE A 172 5.37 -22.52 20.17
C PHE A 172 5.44 -21.16 20.88
N PHE A 173 6.65 -20.74 21.26
CA PHE A 173 6.90 -19.43 21.86
C PHE A 173 6.53 -18.27 20.93
N LYS A 174 6.93 -18.31 19.66
CA LYS A 174 6.60 -17.27 18.68
C LYS A 174 5.11 -17.22 18.37
N VAL A 175 4.46 -18.38 18.21
CA VAL A 175 3.00 -18.44 18.02
C VAL A 175 2.27 -17.78 19.19
N ARG A 176 2.66 -18.12 20.44
CA ARG A 176 2.09 -17.50 21.64
C ARG A 176 2.33 -15.98 21.69
N LYS A 177 3.53 -15.53 21.32
CA LYS A 177 3.86 -14.10 21.23
C LYS A 177 2.97 -13.37 20.21
N TYR A 178 2.78 -13.95 19.02
CA TYR A 178 1.96 -13.34 17.98
C TYR A 178 0.48 -13.32 18.35
N PHE A 179 -0.02 -14.33 19.06
CA PHE A 179 -1.38 -14.33 19.57
C PHE A 179 -1.58 -13.21 20.59
N LYS A 180 -0.64 -13.03 21.53
CA LYS A 180 -0.70 -11.93 22.51
C LYS A 180 -0.65 -10.55 21.85
N LEU A 181 0.22 -10.35 20.87
CA LEU A 181 0.28 -9.10 20.09
C LEU A 181 -1.03 -8.85 19.34
N TYR A 182 -1.66 -9.91 18.81
CA TYR A 182 -2.97 -9.78 18.17
C TYR A 182 -4.05 -9.37 19.18
N GLU A 183 -4.07 -9.96 20.37
CA GLU A 183 -4.98 -9.56 21.45
C GLU A 183 -4.76 -8.10 21.84
N GLU A 184 -3.51 -7.68 22.07
CA GLU A 184 -3.16 -6.29 22.40
C GLU A 184 -3.63 -5.31 21.30
N CYS A 185 -3.39 -5.62 20.03
CA CYS A 185 -3.88 -4.78 18.92
C CYS A 185 -5.41 -4.72 18.82
N VAL A 186 -6.11 -5.80 19.20
CA VAL A 186 -7.57 -5.81 19.22
C VAL A 186 -8.08 -4.98 20.39
N ASP A 187 -7.47 -5.11 21.56
CA ASP A 187 -7.82 -4.33 22.76
C ASP A 187 -7.59 -2.84 22.51
N ASP A 188 -6.43 -2.44 22.02
CA ASP A 188 -6.12 -1.04 21.65
C ASP A 188 -7.16 -0.48 20.66
N PHE A 189 -7.50 -1.25 19.62
CA PHE A 189 -8.51 -0.84 18.64
C PHE A 189 -9.91 -0.72 19.23
N LEU A 190 -10.29 -1.60 20.15
CA LEU A 190 -11.58 -1.55 20.82
C LEU A 190 -11.65 -0.39 21.83
N ASP A 191 -10.56 -0.13 22.55
CA ASP A 191 -10.46 0.99 23.49
C ASP A 191 -10.55 2.33 22.74
N ASP A 192 -9.87 2.47 21.60
CA ASP A 192 -9.99 3.63 20.71
C ASP A 192 -11.42 3.82 20.15
N ILE A 193 -12.19 2.73 19.99
CA ILE A 193 -13.60 2.78 19.58
C ILE A 193 -14.51 3.20 20.75
N ILE A 194 -14.22 2.76 21.98
CA ILE A 194 -15.04 3.06 23.15
C ILE A 194 -15.01 4.56 23.47
N ASP A 195 -13.87 5.21 23.26
CA ASP A 195 -13.69 6.66 23.44
C ASP A 195 -14.24 7.53 22.28
N MET A 196 -14.87 6.92 21.28
CA MET A 196 -15.55 7.68 20.23
C MET A 196 -16.87 8.29 20.73
N PRO A 197 -17.20 9.54 20.35
CA PRO A 197 -18.39 10.28 20.83
C PRO A 197 -19.75 9.66 20.48
N PHE A 198 -19.77 8.52 19.76
CA PHE A 198 -20.98 7.84 19.32
C PHE A 198 -21.11 6.40 19.87
N SER A 199 -20.24 5.95 20.78
CA SER A 199 -20.29 4.60 21.38
C SER A 199 -21.57 4.32 22.20
N HIS A 200 -22.46 5.31 22.36
CA HIS A 200 -23.73 5.21 23.07
C HIS A 200 -24.99 5.34 22.20
N GLU A 201 -24.88 5.62 20.90
CA GLU A 201 -26.06 5.59 20.03
C GLU A 201 -26.31 4.17 19.54
N LYS A 202 -27.19 3.47 20.26
CA LYS A 202 -27.79 2.20 19.84
C LYS A 202 -28.52 2.40 18.51
N PHE A 203 -28.15 1.59 17.52
CA PHE A 203 -28.95 1.35 16.31
C PHE A 203 -30.36 0.84 16.64
#